data_AF-A0A7E4UXC5-F1
#
_entry.id   AF-A0A7E4UXC5-F1
#
_cell.length_a   1.000
_cell.length_b   1.000
_cell.length_c   1.000
_cell.angle_alpha   90.00
_cell.angle_beta   90.00
_cell.angle_gamma   90.00
#
_symmetry.space_group_name_H-M   'P 1'
#
loop_
_entity.id
_entity.type
_entity.pdbx_description
1 polymer ?
#
loop_
_entity_poly.entity_id
_entity_poly.type
_entity_poly.pdbx_seq_one_letter_code
_entity_poly.pdbx_strand_id
1 'polypeptide(L)'
;MTDSLPTTQSIQWSPCRGHLIPSIDANSTVDDVITPCFGHVFLPGLSASFIVTGFAFLIIYSKYLITAPSLQTRPLLITKLSISTIHFIIALTQAALNVPEWSAERELGFSSISNCFFSSFALLSFILCWRKGIIGSIWLHSAWVLHGFTLISEYILIDGNSKLSCFIFGSDVILTVLIVILMCFPDCYDHAYENFTESKQVYPDHLISGPSRLTFSPAGSFIYHGYNHVLDFDKLWALPKACSNSSSTSLAHSDGKMSNLFWNLIKSTQSDTIASIFGHVFNSVSSLSDPFIVQYLVNAVENHYPLWYLMTVVILSGIYMELRYLLLTRTSYYTSRSYLNVWHDLCNEVYRKMLILSSSSKTKYSAGAIVNLLTTDVDHIKHFWLGIPDYFYTPVLVVSIVYSSPICHTGAQFPIRTSDNPYFHAGERITDPLCHQHRRASNGIQR
;
A
#
# COMPACT_ATOMS: atom_id res chain seq x y z
N MET A 1 49.72 -52.37 5.78
CA MET A 1 50.12 -51.00 5.41
C MET A 1 49.87 -50.84 3.93
N THR A 2 48.67 -50.45 3.58
CA THR A 2 48.25 -50.06 2.23
C THR A 2 47.19 -48.99 2.45
N ASP A 3 47.66 -47.75 2.52
CA ASP A 3 46.82 -46.56 2.70
C ASP A 3 46.04 -46.31 1.42
N SER A 4 44.73 -46.43 1.50
CA SER A 4 43.79 -46.05 0.45
C SER A 4 43.58 -44.54 0.48
N LEU A 5 44.05 -43.86 -0.56
CA LEU A 5 43.75 -42.45 -0.85
C LEU A 5 42.24 -42.21 -0.99
N PRO A 6 41.69 -41.11 -0.45
CA PRO A 6 40.29 -40.76 -0.65
C PRO A 6 40.09 -40.24 -2.07
N THR A 7 39.20 -40.89 -2.81
CA THR A 7 38.69 -40.46 -4.11
C THR A 7 37.99 -39.12 -4.00
N THR A 8 38.51 -38.12 -4.71
CA THR A 8 37.87 -36.83 -4.99
C THR A 8 36.53 -37.05 -5.70
N GLN A 9 35.42 -36.93 -4.97
CA GLN A 9 34.11 -36.82 -5.59
C GLN A 9 33.99 -35.43 -6.24
N SER A 10 33.99 -35.40 -7.57
CA SER A 10 33.66 -34.21 -8.35
C SER A 10 32.19 -33.83 -8.12
N ILE A 11 31.95 -32.72 -7.45
CA ILE A 11 30.61 -32.12 -7.32
C ILE A 11 30.22 -31.62 -8.71
N GLN A 12 29.34 -32.37 -9.37
CA GLN A 12 28.85 -32.07 -10.71
C GLN A 12 27.64 -31.13 -10.59
N TRP A 13 27.86 -29.84 -10.83
CA TRP A 13 26.79 -28.84 -10.85
C TRP A 13 25.87 -29.09 -12.06
N SER A 14 24.65 -29.57 -11.80
CA SER A 14 23.62 -29.73 -12.82
C SER A 14 23.02 -28.37 -13.22
N PRO A 15 22.90 -28.04 -14.51
CA PRO A 15 22.32 -26.78 -14.96
C PRO A 15 20.81 -26.74 -14.68
N CYS A 16 20.33 -25.62 -14.15
CA CYS A 16 18.92 -25.34 -13.86
C CYS A 16 18.03 -25.53 -15.10
N ARG A 17 17.43 -26.72 -15.24
CA ARG A 17 16.25 -26.92 -16.10
C ARG A 17 15.02 -26.51 -15.30
N GLY A 18 14.16 -25.70 -15.93
CA GLY A 18 12.88 -25.26 -15.39
C GLY A 18 11.95 -26.44 -15.13
N HIS A 19 12.10 -27.07 -13.96
CA HIS A 19 11.11 -27.96 -13.41
C HIS A 19 9.99 -27.13 -12.79
N LEU A 20 8.77 -27.53 -13.12
CA LEU A 20 7.56 -27.21 -12.36
C LEU A 20 7.85 -27.39 -10.87
N ILE A 21 7.36 -26.45 -10.07
CA ILE A 21 7.51 -26.35 -8.61
C ILE A 21 7.44 -27.76 -8.00
N PRO A 22 8.50 -28.24 -7.31
CA PRO A 22 8.49 -29.57 -6.72
C PRO A 22 7.30 -29.71 -5.77
N SER A 23 6.65 -30.87 -5.79
CA SER A 23 5.62 -31.21 -4.82
C SER A 23 6.22 -31.11 -3.42
N ILE A 24 5.80 -30.11 -2.67
CA ILE A 24 6.22 -29.89 -1.29
C ILE A 24 5.60 -31.01 -0.46
N ASP A 25 6.40 -32.01 -0.05
CA ASP A 25 5.95 -33.07 0.85
C ASP A 25 5.60 -32.46 2.22
N ALA A 26 4.61 -33.01 2.92
CA ALA A 26 4.20 -32.51 4.25
C ALA A 26 5.32 -32.54 5.31
N ASN A 27 6.42 -33.25 5.02
CA ASN A 27 7.63 -33.31 5.85
C ASN A 27 8.77 -32.40 5.37
N SER A 28 8.56 -31.59 4.32
CA SER A 28 9.59 -30.67 3.83
C SER A 28 9.94 -29.66 4.91
N THR A 29 11.23 -29.54 5.24
CA THR A 29 11.68 -28.51 6.18
C THR A 29 11.64 -27.14 5.51
N VAL A 30 11.72 -26.06 6.29
CA VAL A 30 11.76 -24.69 5.72
C VAL A 30 12.89 -24.57 4.67
N ASP A 31 13.99 -25.27 4.91
CA ASP A 31 15.18 -25.31 4.05
C ASP A 31 14.88 -25.87 2.64
N ASP A 32 13.87 -26.73 2.52
CA ASP A 32 13.43 -27.27 1.22
C ASP A 32 12.62 -26.25 0.40
N VAL A 33 11.95 -25.31 1.08
CA VAL A 33 11.08 -24.29 0.45
C VAL A 33 11.86 -23.03 0.12
N ILE A 34 12.74 -22.59 1.01
CA ILE A 34 13.55 -21.39 0.84
C ILE A 34 14.97 -21.83 0.51
N THR A 35 15.35 -21.74 -0.76
CA THR A 35 16.75 -21.97 -1.13
C THR A 35 17.66 -21.07 -0.28
N PRO A 36 18.76 -21.59 0.30
CA PRO A 36 19.66 -20.81 1.15
C PRO A 36 20.20 -19.57 0.43
N CYS A 37 20.42 -19.65 -0.89
CA CYS A 37 20.80 -18.49 -1.69
C CYS A 37 19.73 -17.38 -1.70
N PHE A 38 18.43 -17.73 -1.71
CA PHE A 38 17.36 -16.74 -1.63
C PHE A 38 17.33 -16.07 -0.25
N GLY A 39 17.45 -16.86 0.82
CA GLY A 39 17.45 -16.38 2.21
C GLY A 39 18.67 -15.53 2.56
N HIS A 40 19.88 -15.99 2.24
CA HIS A 40 21.13 -15.35 2.66
C HIS A 40 21.65 -14.28 1.69
N VAL A 41 21.30 -14.35 0.40
CA VAL A 41 21.83 -13.42 -0.61
C VAL A 41 20.76 -12.49 -1.15
N PHE A 42 19.67 -13.05 -1.69
CA PHE A 42 18.67 -12.24 -2.39
C PHE A 42 17.91 -11.31 -1.44
N LEU A 43 17.37 -11.85 -0.34
CA LEU A 43 16.56 -11.09 0.60
C LEU A 43 17.36 -9.95 1.27
N PRO A 44 18.51 -10.19 1.95
CA PRO A 44 19.34 -9.12 2.48
C PRO A 44 19.83 -8.14 1.42
N GLY A 45 20.15 -8.62 0.21
CA GLY A 45 20.55 -7.76 -0.90
C GLY A 45 19.43 -6.82 -1.36
N LEU A 46 18.18 -7.28 -1.33
CA LEU A 46 17.01 -6.49 -1.70
C LEU A 46 16.79 -5.33 -0.74
N SER A 47 16.86 -5.56 0.58
CA SER A 47 16.72 -4.49 1.59
C SER A 47 17.87 -3.47 1.50
N ALA A 48 19.11 -3.94 1.32
CA ALA A 48 20.27 -3.06 1.13
C ALA A 48 20.18 -2.23 -0.17
N SER A 49 19.79 -2.83 -1.29
CA SER A 49 19.59 -2.12 -2.56
C SER A 49 18.47 -1.08 -2.44
N PHE A 50 17.38 -1.45 -1.75
CA PHE A 50 16.26 -0.55 -1.52
C PHE A 50 16.67 0.67 -0.70
N ILE A 51 17.47 0.52 0.37
CA ILE A 51 17.95 1.66 1.18
C ILE A 51 19.01 2.51 0.43
N VAL A 52 19.86 1.91 -0.39
CA VAL A 52 20.85 2.67 -1.18
C VAL A 52 20.17 3.56 -2.22
N THR A 53 19.20 3.01 -2.95
CA THR A 53 18.51 3.73 -4.03
C THR A 53 17.73 4.93 -3.52
N GLY A 54 16.97 4.79 -2.43
CA GLY A 54 16.29 5.96 -1.89
C GLY A 54 17.16 6.87 -1.03
N PHE A 55 18.33 6.45 -0.53
CA PHE A 55 19.32 7.39 -0.01
C PHE A 55 19.83 8.32 -1.14
N ALA A 56 20.13 7.76 -2.31
CA ALA A 56 20.49 8.56 -3.49
C ALA A 56 19.34 9.50 -3.90
N PHE A 57 18.10 9.03 -3.89
CA PHE A 57 16.93 9.87 -4.13
C PHE A 57 16.80 10.99 -3.09
N LEU A 58 17.04 10.69 -1.81
CA LEU A 58 16.97 11.65 -0.71
C LEU A 58 18.05 12.74 -0.86
N ILE A 59 19.26 12.40 -1.32
CA ILE A 59 20.30 13.38 -1.66
C ILE A 59 19.81 14.30 -2.79
N ILE A 60 19.27 13.74 -3.88
CA ILE A 60 18.77 14.54 -5.01
C ILE A 60 17.63 15.45 -4.55
N TYR A 61 16.66 14.89 -3.82
CA TYR A 61 15.49 15.58 -3.33
C TYR A 61 15.84 16.68 -2.31
N SER A 62 16.87 16.46 -1.48
CA SER A 62 17.35 17.45 -0.51
C SER A 62 17.89 18.74 -1.14
N LYS A 63 18.25 18.72 -2.43
CA LYS A 63 18.63 19.92 -3.18
C LYS A 63 17.44 20.78 -3.57
N TYR A 64 16.26 20.18 -3.71
CA TYR A 64 15.03 20.84 -4.15
C TYR A 64 14.13 21.28 -2.99
N LEU A 65 14.29 20.67 -1.82
CA LEU A 65 13.57 21.10 -0.62
C LEU A 65 14.11 22.43 -0.11
N ILE A 66 13.20 23.39 0.02
CA ILE A 66 13.40 24.60 0.82
C ILE A 66 13.71 24.12 2.23
N THR A 67 14.90 24.46 2.74
CA THR A 67 15.33 24.15 4.10
C THR A 67 14.28 24.63 5.08
N ALA A 68 13.54 23.67 5.66
CA ALA A 68 12.78 23.95 6.87
C ALA A 68 13.76 24.42 7.96
N PRO A 69 13.36 25.34 8.85
CA PRO A 69 14.16 25.67 10.03
C PRO A 69 14.53 24.37 10.74
N SER A 70 15.79 24.28 11.19
CA SER A 70 16.38 23.05 11.69
C SER A 70 15.46 22.37 12.71
N LEU A 71 15.13 21.10 12.47
CA LEU A 71 14.37 20.22 13.38
C LEU A 71 15.17 19.87 14.65
N GLN A 72 16.16 20.69 15.01
CA GLN A 72 17.11 20.47 16.07
C GLN A 72 16.36 20.34 17.40
N THR A 73 16.51 19.17 18.02
CA THR A 73 16.11 18.82 19.41
C THR A 73 14.77 18.12 19.63
N ARG A 74 14.16 17.48 18.62
CA ARG A 74 12.97 16.65 18.91
C ARG A 74 13.33 15.28 19.49
N PRO A 75 12.71 14.88 20.62
CA PRO A 75 13.06 13.63 21.32
C PRO A 75 12.80 12.41 20.44
N LEU A 76 11.71 12.38 19.66
CA LEU A 76 11.39 11.25 18.78
C LEU A 76 12.47 11.02 17.70
N LEU A 77 12.97 12.10 17.10
CA LEU A 77 14.04 12.00 16.10
C LEU A 77 15.36 11.58 16.74
N ILE A 78 15.65 12.06 17.96
CA ILE A 78 16.79 11.60 18.78
C ILE A 78 16.66 10.10 19.04
N THR A 79 15.48 9.61 19.43
CA THR A 79 15.23 8.19 19.70
C THR A 79 15.41 7.35 18.44
N LYS A 80 14.89 7.79 17.29
CA LYS A 80 15.09 7.10 16.00
C LYS A 80 16.57 7.04 15.61
N LEU A 81 17.30 8.16 15.77
CA LEU A 81 18.73 8.24 15.50
C LEU A 81 19.54 7.36 16.45
N SER A 82 19.21 7.33 17.75
CA SER A 82 19.90 6.50 18.73
C SER A 82 19.69 5.02 18.45
N ILE A 83 18.45 4.60 18.13
CA ILE A 83 18.15 3.20 17.77
C ILE A 83 18.90 2.81 16.50
N SER A 84 18.90 3.65 15.47
CA SER A 84 19.65 3.39 14.24
C SER A 84 21.16 3.33 14.47
N THR A 85 21.70 4.09 15.44
CA THR A 85 23.12 4.03 15.80
C THR A 85 23.45 2.73 16.51
N ILE A 86 22.61 2.28 17.44
CA ILE A 86 22.77 0.99 18.13
C ILE A 86 22.69 -0.17 17.12
N HIS A 87 21.71 -0.13 16.21
CA HIS A 87 21.56 -1.11 15.13
C HIS A 87 22.80 -1.18 14.25
N PHE A 88 23.38 -0.03 13.88
CA PHE A 88 24.64 0.01 13.13
C PHE A 88 25.81 -0.63 13.89
N ILE A 89 25.92 -0.40 15.21
CA ILE A 89 26.96 -1.03 16.03
C ILE A 89 26.78 -2.55 16.08
N ILE A 90 25.54 -3.04 16.21
CA ILE A 90 25.22 -4.47 16.20
C ILE A 90 25.58 -5.09 14.86
N ALA A 91 25.14 -4.49 13.74
CA ALA A 91 25.45 -4.97 12.40
C ALA A 91 26.97 -4.97 12.12
N LEU A 92 27.70 -3.96 12.59
CA LEU A 92 29.16 -3.90 12.49
C LEU A 92 29.83 -5.00 13.33
N THR A 93 29.32 -5.25 14.53
CA THR A 93 29.82 -6.32 15.42
C THR A 93 29.58 -7.69 14.80
N GLN A 94 28.40 -7.94 14.24
CA GLN A 94 28.07 -9.18 13.53
C GLN A 94 28.97 -9.37 12.30
N ALA A 95 29.15 -8.33 11.49
CA ALA A 95 30.07 -8.38 10.36
C ALA A 95 31.50 -8.71 10.80
N ALA A 96 31.99 -8.11 11.89
CA ALA A 96 33.32 -8.35 12.45
C ALA A 96 33.50 -9.77 13.01
N LEU A 97 32.50 -10.29 13.73
CA LEU A 97 32.52 -11.64 14.28
C LEU A 97 32.51 -12.72 13.20
N ASN A 98 31.86 -12.45 12.07
CA ASN A 98 31.75 -13.40 10.97
C ASN A 98 32.97 -13.38 10.02
N VAL A 99 33.88 -12.39 10.11
CA VAL A 99 35.08 -12.29 9.25
C VAL A 99 35.91 -13.58 9.16
N PRO A 100 36.18 -14.32 10.26
CA PRO A 100 36.95 -15.56 10.19
C PRO A 100 36.26 -16.63 9.34
N GLU A 101 34.93 -16.69 9.40
CA GLU A 101 34.09 -17.68 8.72
C GLU A 101 33.89 -17.36 7.23
N TRP A 102 34.13 -16.13 6.78
CA TRP A 102 34.01 -15.74 5.37
C TRP A 102 34.92 -16.53 4.44
N SER A 103 36.03 -17.06 4.97
CA SER A 103 36.94 -17.91 4.22
C SER A 103 36.36 -19.29 3.90
N ALA A 104 35.44 -19.78 4.73
CA ALA A 104 34.84 -21.11 4.63
C ALA A 104 33.43 -21.08 4.02
N GLU A 105 32.58 -20.12 4.42
CA GLU A 105 31.18 -20.04 4.02
C GLU A 105 30.84 -18.65 3.45
N ARG A 106 30.98 -18.51 2.12
CA ARG A 106 30.79 -17.21 1.45
C ARG A 106 29.37 -16.65 1.58
N GLU A 107 28.37 -17.50 1.83
CA GLU A 107 26.96 -17.10 1.87
C GLU A 107 26.60 -16.34 3.15
N LEU A 108 27.02 -16.81 4.34
CA LEU A 108 26.81 -16.09 5.60
C LEU A 108 27.51 -14.72 5.64
N GLY A 109 28.67 -14.63 5.00
CA GLY A 109 29.41 -13.38 4.91
C GLY A 109 28.64 -12.30 4.17
N PHE A 110 27.90 -12.67 3.11
CA PHE A 110 27.13 -11.71 2.32
C PHE A 110 26.00 -11.06 3.11
N SER A 111 25.21 -11.84 3.86
CA SER A 111 24.11 -11.32 4.68
C SER A 111 24.61 -10.28 5.70
N SER A 112 25.70 -10.61 6.40
CA SER A 112 26.30 -9.73 7.42
C SER A 112 26.80 -8.41 6.82
N ILE A 113 27.43 -8.47 5.63
CA ILE A 113 27.87 -7.29 4.88
C ILE A 113 26.65 -6.47 4.45
N SER A 114 25.60 -7.11 3.94
CA SER A 114 24.38 -6.46 3.49
C SER A 114 23.66 -5.72 4.64
N ASN A 115 23.56 -6.34 5.82
CA ASN A 115 22.98 -5.72 7.02
C ASN A 115 23.81 -4.53 7.51
N CYS A 116 25.15 -4.60 7.41
CA CYS A 116 26.04 -3.48 7.71
C CYS A 116 25.86 -2.32 6.73
N PHE A 117 25.75 -2.61 5.42
CA PHE A 117 25.39 -1.59 4.42
C PHE A 117 24.03 -0.98 4.70
N PHE A 118 23.03 -1.82 4.97
CA PHE A 118 21.68 -1.35 5.27
C PHE A 118 21.69 -0.36 6.44
N SER A 119 22.28 -0.77 7.56
CA SER A 119 22.37 0.03 8.78
C SER A 119 23.13 1.33 8.58
N SER A 120 24.22 1.30 7.78
CA SER A 120 25.00 2.50 7.45
C SER A 120 24.18 3.52 6.68
N PHE A 121 23.49 3.09 5.62
CA PHE A 121 22.66 3.97 4.80
C PHE A 121 21.40 4.44 5.53
N ALA A 122 20.81 3.60 6.38
CA ALA A 122 19.71 4.00 7.26
C ALA A 122 20.17 5.11 8.24
N LEU A 123 21.31 4.93 8.91
CA LEU A 123 21.87 5.93 9.83
C LEU A 123 22.19 7.25 9.10
N LEU A 124 22.83 7.18 7.93
CA LEU A 124 23.10 8.36 7.10
C LEU A 124 21.80 9.05 6.66
N SER A 125 20.77 8.28 6.31
CA SER A 125 19.44 8.83 5.98
C SER A 125 18.85 9.60 7.16
N PHE A 126 18.94 9.06 8.38
CA PHE A 126 18.50 9.77 9.58
C PHE A 126 19.32 11.03 9.89
N ILE A 127 20.64 10.98 9.72
CA ILE A 127 21.51 12.16 9.89
C ILE A 127 21.13 13.25 8.87
N LEU A 128 20.84 12.88 7.63
CA LEU A 128 20.36 13.83 6.62
C LEU A 128 19.00 14.40 7.00
N CYS A 129 18.05 13.55 7.43
CA CYS A 129 16.75 13.99 7.92
C CYS A 129 16.89 14.98 9.09
N TRP A 130 17.76 14.69 10.05
CA TRP A 130 18.11 15.57 11.16
C TRP A 130 18.67 16.92 10.69
N ARG A 131 19.68 16.90 9.82
CA ARG A 131 20.39 18.12 9.41
C ARG A 131 19.57 18.99 8.46
N LYS A 132 18.78 18.38 7.59
CA LYS A 132 18.00 19.08 6.54
C LYS A 132 16.54 19.29 6.92
N GLY A 133 16.10 18.75 8.05
CA GLY A 133 14.71 18.80 8.47
C GLY A 133 13.78 18.03 7.52
N ILE A 134 14.28 16.95 6.91
CA ILE A 134 13.46 16.11 6.05
C ILE A 134 12.64 15.20 6.95
N ILE A 135 11.33 15.28 6.85
CA ILE A 135 10.40 14.43 7.60
C ILE A 135 10.56 12.99 7.11
N GLY A 136 10.49 12.03 8.04
CA GLY A 136 10.59 10.60 7.81
C GLY A 136 9.76 10.19 6.61
N SER A 137 10.46 9.73 5.58
CA SER A 137 9.85 9.36 4.32
C SER A 137 9.16 8.01 4.45
N ILE A 138 8.06 7.84 3.71
CA ILE A 138 7.40 6.53 3.54
C ILE A 138 8.38 5.45 3.07
N TRP A 139 9.40 5.88 2.32
CA TRP A 139 10.47 5.03 1.85
C TRP A 139 11.34 4.49 2.99
N LEU A 140 11.73 5.31 3.97
CA LEU A 140 12.56 4.86 5.08
C LEU A 140 11.79 3.85 5.95
N HIS A 141 10.50 4.10 6.17
CA HIS A 141 9.62 3.14 6.82
C HIS A 141 9.54 1.81 6.03
N SER A 142 9.33 1.89 4.71
CA SER A 142 9.28 0.70 3.84
C SER A 142 10.59 -0.09 3.85
N ALA A 143 11.73 0.59 3.91
CA ALA A 143 13.06 -0.02 3.98
C ALA A 143 13.23 -0.82 5.29
N TRP A 144 12.81 -0.25 6.43
CA TRP A 144 12.85 -0.92 7.73
C TRP A 144 11.87 -2.10 7.82
N VAL A 145 10.68 -1.98 7.24
CA VAL A 145 9.73 -3.10 7.14
C VAL A 145 10.31 -4.24 6.30
N LEU A 146 10.87 -3.90 5.14
CA LEU A 146 11.53 -4.88 4.26
C LEU A 146 12.69 -5.56 4.98
N HIS A 147 13.52 -4.81 5.72
CA HIS A 147 14.59 -5.37 6.52
C HIS A 147 14.09 -6.29 7.63
N GLY A 148 12.97 -5.96 8.28
CA GLY A 148 12.33 -6.85 9.24
C GLY A 148 11.96 -8.20 8.64
N PHE A 149 11.45 -8.23 7.40
CA PHE A 149 11.19 -9.48 6.70
C PHE A 149 12.47 -10.27 6.39
N THR A 150 13.56 -9.59 6.00
CA THR A 150 14.85 -10.25 5.73
C THR A 150 15.45 -10.87 6.99
N LEU A 151 15.30 -10.20 8.14
CA LEU A 151 15.75 -10.75 9.42
C LEU A 151 14.93 -11.99 9.78
N ILE A 152 13.60 -11.95 9.69
CA ILE A 152 12.75 -13.11 10.01
C ILE A 152 13.15 -14.34 9.16
N SER A 153 13.43 -14.16 7.87
CA SER A 153 13.90 -15.29 7.04
C SER A 153 15.26 -15.83 7.49
N GLU A 154 16.17 -14.96 7.90
CA GLU A 154 17.49 -15.36 8.40
C GLU A 154 17.37 -16.07 9.74
N TYR A 155 16.44 -15.65 10.61
CA TYR A 155 16.18 -16.33 11.90
C TYR A 155 15.81 -17.78 11.73
N ILE A 156 14.95 -18.07 10.75
CA ILE A 156 14.43 -19.41 10.53
C ILE A 156 15.53 -20.33 10.00
N LEU A 157 16.52 -19.78 9.28
CA LEU A 157 17.64 -20.52 8.70
C LEU A 157 18.83 -20.69 9.66
N ILE A 158 18.93 -19.89 10.73
CA ILE A 158 20.03 -20.02 11.70
C ILE A 158 19.80 -21.24 12.59
N ASP A 159 20.58 -22.29 12.37
CA ASP A 159 20.66 -23.44 13.26
C ASP A 159 21.33 -23.02 14.59
N GLY A 160 20.61 -23.22 15.69
CA GLY A 160 20.74 -22.48 16.96
C GLY A 160 21.98 -22.79 17.84
N ASN A 161 23.13 -23.09 17.25
CA ASN A 161 24.29 -23.60 18.01
C ASN A 161 25.04 -22.56 18.85
N SER A 162 24.83 -21.26 18.61
CA SER A 162 25.54 -20.18 19.28
C SER A 162 24.58 -19.27 20.07
N LYS A 163 24.66 -19.31 21.41
CA LYS A 163 23.89 -18.42 22.30
C LYS A 163 24.14 -16.94 21.99
N LEU A 164 25.37 -16.61 21.58
CA LEU A 164 25.75 -15.24 21.23
C LEU A 164 25.08 -14.78 19.94
N SER A 165 25.05 -15.63 18.90
CA SER A 165 24.39 -15.32 17.63
C SER A 165 22.88 -15.15 17.83
N CYS A 166 22.26 -16.00 18.66
CA CYS A 166 20.85 -15.87 19.01
C CYS A 166 20.54 -14.54 19.74
N PHE A 167 21.44 -14.09 20.64
CA PHE A 167 21.27 -12.82 21.35
C PHE A 167 21.41 -11.61 20.42
N ILE A 168 22.46 -11.58 19.59
CA ILE A 168 22.72 -10.52 18.61
C ILE A 168 21.52 -10.42 17.66
N PHE A 169 21.12 -11.54 17.08
CA PHE A 169 20.00 -11.59 16.15
C PHE A 169 18.67 -11.16 16.82
N GLY A 170 18.37 -11.68 18.01
CA GLY A 170 17.18 -11.29 18.76
C GLY A 170 17.14 -9.79 19.07
N SER A 171 18.29 -9.19 19.40
CA SER A 171 18.40 -7.75 19.62
C SER A 171 18.14 -6.94 18.34
N ASP A 172 18.58 -7.44 17.18
CA ASP A 172 18.40 -6.79 15.88
C ASP A 172 16.93 -6.77 15.46
N VAL A 173 16.23 -7.89 15.64
CA VAL A 173 14.77 -8.00 15.41
C VAL A 173 14.00 -7.04 16.32
N ILE A 174 14.33 -6.98 17.61
CA ILE A 174 13.65 -6.09 18.56
C ILE A 174 13.85 -4.63 18.17
N LEU A 175 15.08 -4.23 17.81
CA LEU A 175 15.38 -2.86 17.38
C LEU A 175 14.68 -2.51 16.07
N THR A 176 14.62 -3.46 15.12
CA THR A 176 13.90 -3.30 13.86
C THR A 176 12.39 -3.13 14.08
N VAL A 177 11.77 -3.93 14.96
CA VAL A 177 10.35 -3.75 15.30
C VAL A 177 10.12 -2.40 15.98
N LEU A 178 10.98 -2.02 16.93
CA LEU A 178 10.89 -0.75 17.64
C LEU A 178 10.99 0.45 16.68
N ILE A 179 11.93 0.44 15.73
CA ILE A 179 12.08 1.54 14.77
C ILE A 179 10.91 1.58 13.78
N VAL A 180 10.38 0.43 13.34
CA VAL A 180 9.18 0.36 12.50
C VAL A 180 7.98 0.98 13.23
N ILE A 181 7.78 0.65 14.51
CA ILE A 181 6.73 1.25 15.34
C ILE A 181 6.93 2.76 15.50
N LEU A 182 8.16 3.21 15.81
CA LEU A 182 8.46 4.62 15.95
C LEU A 182 8.24 5.42 14.65
N MET A 183 8.43 4.78 13.50
CA MET A 183 8.16 5.38 12.18
C MET A 183 6.68 5.61 11.91
N CYS A 184 5.77 4.90 12.58
CA CYS A 184 4.34 5.15 12.50
C CYS A 184 3.96 6.52 13.12
N PHE A 185 4.79 7.05 14.02
CA PHE A 185 4.57 8.35 14.64
C PHE A 185 5.18 9.48 13.79
N PRO A 186 4.48 10.62 13.66
CA PRO A 186 4.98 11.76 12.89
C PRO A 186 6.20 12.39 13.57
N ASP A 187 7.23 12.69 12.79
CA ASP A 187 8.43 13.41 13.27
C ASP A 187 8.13 14.85 13.71
N CYS A 188 6.99 15.37 13.24
CA CYS A 188 6.40 16.61 13.66
C CYS A 188 5.07 16.37 14.35
N TYR A 189 5.13 16.11 15.65
CA TYR A 189 4.01 16.35 16.55
C TYR A 189 4.20 17.74 17.14
N ASP A 190 4.05 18.79 16.32
CA ASP A 190 3.93 20.12 16.92
C ASP A 190 2.64 20.17 17.71
N HIS A 191 2.67 20.92 18.81
CA HIS A 191 1.50 21.38 19.54
C HIS A 191 0.66 22.33 18.66
N ALA A 192 0.23 21.86 17.49
CA ALA A 192 -0.61 22.58 16.55
C ALA A 192 -1.93 23.05 17.21
N TYR A 193 -2.23 22.53 18.41
CA TYR A 193 -3.37 22.92 19.21
C TYR A 193 -3.06 23.81 20.42
N GLU A 194 -1.83 23.88 20.93
CA GLU A 194 -1.59 24.60 22.21
C GLU A 194 -1.28 26.08 22.04
N ASN A 195 -0.87 26.54 20.85
CA ASN A 195 -0.59 27.94 20.57
C ASN A 195 -1.41 28.46 19.37
N PHE A 196 -2.74 28.55 19.52
CA PHE A 196 -3.63 29.29 18.60
C PHE A 196 -3.57 30.81 18.81
N THR A 197 -2.46 31.35 19.29
CA THR A 197 -2.30 32.79 19.47
C THR A 197 -1.95 33.42 18.12
N GLU A 198 -2.97 34.06 17.54
CA GLU A 198 -2.96 35.09 16.47
C GLU A 198 -2.99 34.68 14.99
N SER A 199 -2.68 33.44 14.59
CA SER A 199 -2.87 33.02 13.19
C SER A 199 -3.48 31.64 13.05
N LYS A 200 -4.54 31.53 12.23
CA LYS A 200 -5.26 30.27 11.98
C LYS A 200 -4.29 29.27 11.35
N GLN A 201 -3.94 28.21 12.08
CA GLN A 201 -2.94 27.25 11.63
C GLN A 201 -3.43 26.48 10.40
N VAL A 202 -2.56 26.33 9.41
CA VAL A 202 -2.84 25.57 8.19
C VAL A 202 -2.73 24.08 8.49
N TYR A 203 -3.63 23.26 7.93
CA TYR A 203 -3.58 21.81 8.08
C TYR A 203 -2.19 21.26 7.66
N PRO A 204 -1.47 20.54 8.54
CA PRO A 204 -0.06 20.20 8.36
C PRO A 204 0.19 19.03 7.39
N ASP A 205 -0.59 18.85 6.31
CA ASP A 205 -0.50 17.70 5.37
C ASP A 205 0.95 17.41 4.93
N HIS A 206 1.73 18.46 4.69
CA HIS A 206 3.12 18.38 4.22
C HIS A 206 4.15 18.14 5.34
N LEU A 207 3.77 18.36 6.60
CA LEU A 207 4.65 18.21 7.78
C LEU A 207 4.53 16.83 8.43
N ILE A 208 3.49 16.08 8.10
CA ILE A 208 3.18 14.78 8.70
C ILE A 208 4.04 13.68 8.05
N SER A 209 4.41 12.63 8.80
CA SER A 209 5.15 11.48 8.26
C SER A 209 4.31 10.68 7.26
N GLY A 210 4.95 9.91 6.38
CA GLY A 210 4.26 9.07 5.40
C GLY A 210 3.18 8.15 6.01
N PRO A 211 3.52 7.32 7.02
CA PRO A 211 2.53 6.46 7.67
C PRO A 211 1.39 7.23 8.33
N SER A 212 1.69 8.36 8.97
CA SER A 212 0.67 9.20 9.62
C SER A 212 -0.26 9.88 8.61
N ARG A 213 0.22 10.21 7.40
CA ARG A 213 -0.64 10.64 6.28
C ARG A 213 -1.51 9.53 5.74
N LEU A 214 -1.01 8.29 5.75
CA LEU A 214 -1.72 7.10 5.28
C LEU A 214 -2.84 6.71 6.27
N THR A 215 -2.57 6.78 7.57
CA THR A 215 -3.52 6.45 8.64
C THR A 215 -4.37 7.63 9.11
N PHE A 216 -4.17 8.82 8.52
CA PHE A 216 -4.84 10.06 8.94
C PHE A 216 -4.68 10.37 10.43
N SER A 217 -3.55 9.97 11.04
CA SER A 217 -3.36 10.10 12.50
C SER A 217 -3.57 11.52 13.06
N PRO A 218 -3.28 12.62 12.34
CA PRO A 218 -3.55 13.98 12.83
C PRO A 218 -5.03 14.32 12.92
N ALA A 219 -5.90 13.64 12.15
CA ALA A 219 -7.33 13.77 12.33
C ALA A 219 -7.78 13.20 13.68
N GLY A 220 -7.04 12.24 14.24
CA GLY A 220 -7.33 11.65 15.55
C GLY A 220 -7.32 12.67 16.69
N SER A 221 -6.35 13.59 16.72
CA SER A 221 -6.31 14.64 17.74
C SER A 221 -7.45 15.65 17.57
N PHE A 222 -7.82 15.98 16.33
CA PHE A 222 -8.98 16.81 16.02
C PHE A 222 -10.29 16.16 16.50
N ILE A 223 -10.48 14.87 16.21
CA ILE A 223 -11.66 14.10 16.62
C ILE A 223 -11.72 13.99 18.15
N TYR A 224 -10.59 13.69 18.80
CA TYR A 224 -10.51 13.62 20.25
C TYR A 224 -10.84 14.96 20.92
N HIS A 225 -10.35 16.07 20.35
CA HIS A 225 -10.71 17.40 20.83
C HIS A 225 -12.21 17.68 20.62
N GLY A 226 -12.78 17.32 19.47
CA GLY A 226 -14.21 17.46 19.20
C GLY A 226 -15.12 16.57 20.05
N TYR A 227 -14.58 15.47 20.58
CA TYR A 227 -15.27 14.62 21.54
C TYR A 227 -15.37 15.29 22.93
N ASN A 228 -14.30 15.96 23.37
CA ASN A 228 -14.26 16.61 24.69
C ASN A 228 -14.80 18.04 24.70
N HIS A 229 -14.80 18.73 23.57
CA HIS A 229 -15.17 20.14 23.44
C HIS A 229 -15.98 20.39 22.18
N VAL A 230 -16.92 21.34 22.26
CA VAL A 230 -17.64 21.81 21.07
C VAL A 230 -16.65 22.40 20.06
N LEU A 231 -16.75 21.94 18.81
CA LEU A 231 -15.92 22.41 17.71
C LEU A 231 -16.43 23.76 17.21
N ASP A 232 -15.70 24.82 17.53
CA ASP A 232 -15.94 26.16 16.98
C ASP A 232 -15.22 26.33 15.63
N PHE A 233 -15.78 27.13 14.72
CA PHE A 233 -15.17 27.41 13.41
C PHE A 233 -13.77 28.05 13.49
N ASP A 234 -13.47 28.70 14.62
CA ASP A 234 -12.17 29.33 14.89
C ASP A 234 -11.09 28.28 15.20
N LYS A 235 -11.48 27.10 15.69
CA LYS A 235 -10.59 25.98 15.99
C LYS A 235 -10.35 25.06 14.78
N LEU A 236 -11.05 25.29 13.68
CA LEU A 236 -10.80 24.58 12.43
C LEU A 236 -9.46 25.03 11.84
N TRP A 237 -8.74 24.10 11.21
CA TRP A 237 -7.56 24.46 10.45
C TRP A 237 -7.90 25.41 9.30
N ALA A 238 -7.00 26.34 9.01
CA ALA A 238 -7.05 27.10 7.79
C ALA A 238 -6.81 26.17 6.60
N LEU A 239 -7.56 26.38 5.52
CA LEU A 239 -7.33 25.70 4.26
C LEU A 239 -5.94 26.06 3.72
N PRO A 240 -5.19 25.09 3.16
CA PRO A 240 -3.93 25.38 2.49
C PRO A 240 -4.14 26.43 1.39
N LYS A 241 -3.16 27.34 1.20
CA LYS A 241 -3.24 28.38 0.16
C LYS A 241 -3.49 27.82 -1.25
N ALA A 242 -2.98 26.61 -1.52
CA ALA A 242 -3.24 25.88 -2.76
C ALA A 242 -4.72 25.58 -3.00
N CYS A 243 -5.51 25.43 -1.92
CA CYS A 243 -6.96 25.26 -1.95
C CYS A 243 -7.71 26.58 -1.80
N SER A 244 -7.07 27.68 -1.36
CA SER A 244 -7.77 28.94 -1.05
C SER A 244 -7.71 29.99 -2.16
N ASN A 245 -6.58 30.20 -2.86
CA ASN A 245 -6.37 31.47 -3.59
C ASN A 245 -5.78 31.38 -5.03
N SER A 246 -5.48 30.21 -5.63
CA SER A 246 -4.57 30.19 -6.80
C SER A 246 -4.98 29.42 -8.07
N SER A 247 -6.13 28.75 -8.14
CA SER A 247 -6.65 28.19 -9.41
C SER A 247 -7.56 29.16 -10.17
N SER A 248 -8.23 30.06 -9.46
CA SER A 248 -9.26 30.98 -10.00
C SER A 248 -8.75 31.95 -11.08
N THR A 249 -7.45 32.26 -11.12
CA THR A 249 -6.88 33.12 -12.16
C THR A 249 -6.67 32.40 -13.50
N SER A 250 -6.52 31.07 -13.49
CA SER A 250 -6.29 30.30 -14.72
C SER A 250 -7.57 30.02 -15.51
N LEU A 251 -8.72 29.92 -14.83
CA LEU A 251 -10.03 29.79 -15.47
C LEU A 251 -10.52 31.12 -16.07
N ALA A 252 -10.10 32.25 -15.50
CA ALA A 252 -10.63 33.58 -15.82
C ALA A 252 -10.21 34.15 -17.20
N HIS A 253 -9.19 33.58 -17.87
CA HIS A 253 -8.64 34.12 -19.13
C HIS A 253 -8.91 33.27 -20.38
N SER A 254 -9.75 32.24 -20.30
CA SER A 254 -10.16 31.50 -21.50
C SER A 254 -11.23 32.29 -22.27
N ASP A 255 -10.82 33.08 -23.25
CA ASP A 255 -11.63 33.93 -24.15
C ASP A 255 -12.82 33.20 -24.82
N GLY A 256 -13.95 33.10 -24.09
CA GLY A 256 -15.29 32.87 -24.66
C GLY A 256 -15.63 31.47 -25.17
N LYS A 257 -14.71 30.50 -25.17
CA LYS A 257 -15.02 29.12 -25.61
C LYS A 257 -15.45 28.21 -24.44
N MET A 258 -16.74 27.93 -24.37
CA MET A 258 -17.39 27.04 -23.39
C MET A 258 -16.80 25.62 -23.37
N SER A 259 -16.17 25.17 -24.48
CA SER A 259 -15.51 23.85 -24.60
C SER A 259 -14.29 23.67 -23.67
N ASN A 260 -13.80 24.73 -23.03
CA ASN A 260 -12.60 24.67 -22.21
C ASN A 260 -12.87 24.59 -20.70
N LEU A 261 -14.11 24.83 -20.22
CA LEU A 261 -14.38 24.86 -18.78
C LEU A 261 -14.09 23.51 -18.13
N PHE A 262 -14.65 22.43 -18.67
CA PHE A 262 -14.46 21.07 -18.15
C PHE A 262 -12.98 20.67 -18.10
N TRP A 263 -12.26 20.91 -19.20
CA TRP A 263 -10.82 20.61 -19.27
C TRP A 263 -9.99 21.46 -18.33
N ASN A 264 -10.37 22.73 -18.11
CA ASN A 264 -9.70 23.59 -17.14
C ASN A 264 -9.94 23.11 -15.70
N LEU A 265 -11.14 22.59 -15.37
CA LEU A 265 -11.44 21.99 -14.07
C LEU A 265 -10.63 20.70 -13.85
N ILE A 266 -10.53 19.83 -14.87
CA ILE A 266 -9.66 18.65 -14.80
C ILE A 266 -8.20 19.08 -14.61
N LYS A 267 -7.74 20.09 -15.36
CA LYS A 267 -6.35 20.57 -15.28
C LYS A 267 -6.03 21.19 -13.91
N SER A 268 -6.99 21.90 -13.30
CA SER A 268 -6.90 22.44 -11.94
C SER A 268 -6.62 21.35 -10.90
N THR A 269 -7.25 20.19 -11.08
CA THR A 269 -7.23 19.09 -10.09
C THR A 269 -6.47 17.85 -10.57
N GLN A 270 -5.68 17.98 -11.63
CA GLN A 270 -5.09 16.83 -12.34
C GLN A 270 -4.20 15.96 -11.45
N SER A 271 -3.44 16.56 -10.51
CA SER A 271 -2.54 15.81 -9.63
C SER A 271 -3.32 14.84 -8.73
N ASP A 272 -4.40 15.33 -8.12
CA ASP A 272 -5.23 14.56 -7.19
C ASP A 272 -6.07 13.53 -7.96
N THR A 273 -6.60 13.93 -9.13
CA THR A 273 -7.39 13.04 -10.00
C THR A 273 -6.53 11.90 -10.55
N ILE A 274 -5.32 12.16 -11.04
CA ILE A 274 -4.41 11.12 -11.54
C ILE A 274 -3.98 10.19 -10.40
N ALA A 275 -3.60 10.74 -9.23
CA ALA A 275 -3.23 9.94 -8.07
C ALA A 275 -4.38 9.04 -7.61
N SER A 276 -5.61 9.57 -7.61
CA SER A 276 -6.83 8.83 -7.31
C SER A 276 -7.06 7.69 -8.32
N ILE A 277 -7.05 7.98 -9.63
CA ILE A 277 -7.27 6.96 -10.67
C ILE A 277 -6.22 5.85 -10.56
N PHE A 278 -4.94 6.21 -10.48
CA PHE A 278 -3.86 5.25 -10.38
C PHE A 278 -3.99 4.34 -9.15
N GLY A 279 -4.27 4.93 -7.99
CA GLY A 279 -4.41 4.16 -6.77
C GLY A 279 -5.66 3.27 -6.74
N HIS A 280 -6.79 3.70 -7.29
CA HIS A 280 -7.97 2.84 -7.44
C HIS A 280 -7.73 1.68 -8.41
N VAL A 281 -7.05 1.91 -9.54
CA VAL A 281 -6.66 0.84 -10.47
C VAL A 281 -5.71 -0.15 -9.80
N PHE A 282 -4.68 0.35 -9.12
CA PHE A 282 -3.73 -0.49 -8.36
C PHE A 282 -4.43 -1.33 -7.30
N ASN A 283 -5.32 -0.72 -6.51
CA ASN A 283 -6.10 -1.42 -5.49
C ASN A 283 -7.03 -2.48 -6.10
N SER A 284 -7.64 -2.20 -7.25
CA SER A 284 -8.54 -3.14 -7.93
C SER A 284 -7.79 -4.34 -8.48
N VAL A 285 -6.65 -4.12 -9.15
CA VAL A 285 -5.78 -5.21 -9.63
C VAL A 285 -5.27 -6.04 -8.44
N SER A 286 -4.89 -5.37 -7.35
CA SER A 286 -4.44 -6.02 -6.11
C SER A 286 -5.53 -6.92 -5.52
N SER A 287 -6.79 -6.45 -5.46
CA SER A 287 -7.92 -7.23 -4.92
C SER A 287 -8.22 -8.54 -5.68
N LEU A 288 -7.68 -8.73 -6.88
CA LEU A 288 -7.77 -10.01 -7.58
C LEU A 288 -6.99 -11.11 -6.87
N SER A 289 -5.98 -10.76 -6.05
CA SER A 289 -5.22 -11.73 -5.27
C SER A 289 -6.01 -12.33 -4.10
N ASP A 290 -7.04 -11.62 -3.60
CA ASP A 290 -7.87 -12.03 -2.46
C ASP A 290 -8.43 -13.46 -2.60
N PRO A 291 -9.14 -13.83 -3.69
CA PRO A 291 -9.63 -15.20 -3.89
C PRO A 291 -8.50 -16.24 -4.01
N PHE A 292 -7.35 -15.87 -4.61
CA PHE A 292 -6.21 -16.78 -4.73
C PHE A 292 -5.57 -17.08 -3.37
N ILE A 293 -5.47 -16.07 -2.49
CA ILE A 293 -4.98 -16.26 -1.12
C ILE A 293 -5.89 -17.23 -0.36
N VAL A 294 -7.21 -17.06 -0.48
CA VAL A 294 -8.18 -17.96 0.17
C VAL A 294 -8.10 -19.37 -0.40
N GLN A 295 -8.07 -19.52 -1.73
CA GLN A 295 -7.92 -20.82 -2.37
C GLN A 295 -6.61 -21.50 -1.96
N TYR A 296 -5.53 -20.72 -1.87
CA TYR A 296 -4.23 -21.19 -1.41
C TYR A 296 -4.29 -21.69 0.04
N LEU A 297 -4.93 -20.95 0.93
CA LEU A 297 -5.13 -21.35 2.33
C LEU A 297 -5.98 -22.62 2.44
N VAL A 298 -7.06 -22.75 1.67
CA VAL A 298 -7.89 -23.97 1.65
C VAL A 298 -7.07 -25.16 1.17
N ASN A 299 -6.37 -25.03 0.04
CA ASN A 299 -5.50 -26.09 -0.47
C ASN A 299 -4.37 -26.43 0.52
N ALA A 300 -3.85 -25.43 1.25
CA ALA A 300 -2.83 -25.66 2.25
C ALA A 300 -3.36 -26.42 3.49
N VAL A 301 -4.62 -26.21 3.84
CA VAL A 301 -5.28 -26.97 4.91
C VAL A 301 -5.59 -28.40 4.45
N GLU A 302 -6.07 -28.58 3.22
CA GLU A 302 -6.41 -29.90 2.65
C GLU A 302 -5.18 -30.82 2.51
N ASN A 303 -4.03 -30.26 2.13
CA ASN A 303 -2.79 -31.03 1.97
C ASN A 303 -1.97 -31.18 3.27
N HIS A 304 -2.54 -30.80 4.42
CA HIS A 304 -1.88 -30.92 5.72
C HIS A 304 -0.50 -30.25 5.81
N TYR A 305 -0.35 -29.04 5.24
CA TYR A 305 0.87 -28.26 5.42
C TYR A 305 1.13 -27.95 6.91
N PRO A 306 2.40 -27.79 7.33
CA PRO A 306 2.74 -27.56 8.72
C PRO A 306 2.12 -26.25 9.26
N LEU A 307 1.75 -26.24 10.55
CA LEU A 307 1.01 -25.14 11.18
C LEU A 307 1.73 -23.78 11.07
N TRP A 308 3.05 -23.75 11.25
CA TRP A 308 3.84 -22.51 11.18
C TRP A 308 3.73 -21.85 9.79
N TYR A 309 3.62 -22.66 8.73
CA TYR A 309 3.49 -22.20 7.36
C TYR A 309 2.14 -21.52 7.15
N LEU A 310 1.07 -22.19 7.58
CA LEU A 310 -0.29 -21.63 7.54
C LEU A 310 -0.38 -20.32 8.33
N MET A 311 0.20 -20.25 9.53
CA MET A 311 0.23 -19.03 10.34
C MET A 311 0.97 -17.90 9.62
N THR A 312 2.09 -18.19 8.96
CA THR A 312 2.86 -17.20 8.19
C THR A 312 2.04 -16.62 7.04
N VAL A 313 1.38 -17.49 6.26
CA VAL A 313 0.53 -17.07 5.13
C VAL A 313 -0.66 -16.23 5.61
N VAL A 314 -1.30 -16.61 6.73
CA VAL A 314 -2.41 -15.85 7.34
C VAL A 314 -1.95 -14.47 7.81
N ILE A 315 -0.80 -14.38 8.51
CA ILE A 315 -0.28 -13.10 8.98
C ILE A 315 0.10 -12.20 7.81
N LEU A 316 0.81 -12.73 6.81
CA LEU A 316 1.22 -11.96 5.63
C LEU A 316 0.01 -11.48 4.81
N SER A 317 -1.00 -12.33 4.62
CA SER A 317 -2.24 -11.94 3.95
C SER A 317 -3.03 -10.90 4.73
N GLY A 318 -3.08 -11.00 6.07
CA GLY A 318 -3.67 -9.97 6.93
C GLY A 318 -2.99 -8.61 6.75
N ILE A 319 -1.65 -8.57 6.82
CA ILE A 319 -0.87 -7.33 6.60
C ILE A 319 -1.14 -6.76 5.20
N TYR A 320 -1.17 -7.62 4.18
CA TYR A 320 -1.47 -7.23 2.81
C TYR A 320 -2.85 -6.58 2.68
N MET A 321 -3.87 -7.18 3.27
CA MET A 321 -5.25 -6.67 3.24
C MET A 321 -5.38 -5.31 3.93
N GLU A 322 -4.78 -5.14 5.10
CA GLU A 322 -4.79 -3.88 5.84
C GLU A 322 -4.06 -2.77 5.08
N LEU A 323 -2.88 -3.07 4.50
CA LEU A 323 -2.15 -2.10 3.68
C LEU A 323 -2.97 -1.68 2.45
N ARG A 324 -3.63 -2.64 1.80
CA ARG A 324 -4.52 -2.39 0.66
C ARG A 324 -5.69 -1.48 1.06
N TYR A 325 -6.32 -1.73 2.21
CA TYR A 325 -7.41 -0.90 2.73
C TYR A 325 -6.97 0.53 3.06
N LEU A 326 -5.79 0.68 3.67
CA LEU A 326 -5.19 1.99 3.95
C LEU A 326 -4.93 2.79 2.66
N LEU A 327 -4.39 2.14 1.64
CA LEU A 327 -4.18 2.75 0.32
C LEU A 327 -5.50 3.16 -0.32
N LEU A 328 -6.53 2.31 -0.27
CA LEU A 328 -7.87 2.62 -0.78
C LEU A 328 -8.43 3.87 -0.09
N THR A 329 -8.38 3.92 1.24
CA THR A 329 -8.86 5.09 2.01
C THR A 329 -8.12 6.36 1.60
N ARG A 330 -6.80 6.29 1.37
CA ARG A 330 -6.02 7.42 0.88
C ARG A 330 -6.40 7.85 -0.53
N THR A 331 -6.72 6.91 -1.42
CA THR A 331 -7.18 7.23 -2.77
C THR A 331 -8.53 7.92 -2.76
N SER A 332 -9.47 7.45 -1.95
CA SER A 332 -10.79 8.09 -1.76
C SER A 332 -10.69 9.49 -1.17
N TYR A 333 -9.70 9.74 -0.31
CA TYR A 333 -9.39 11.10 0.15
C TYR A 333 -8.94 12.01 -1.00
N TYR A 334 -8.07 11.54 -1.90
CA TYR A 334 -7.68 12.33 -3.09
C TYR A 334 -8.86 12.60 -4.02
N THR A 335 -9.75 11.63 -4.24
CA THR A 335 -10.98 11.83 -5.02
C THR A 335 -11.86 12.91 -4.40
N SER A 336 -12.08 12.84 -3.08
CA SER A 336 -12.90 13.78 -2.33
C SER A 336 -12.30 15.19 -2.35
N ARG A 337 -10.99 15.31 -2.18
CA ARG A 337 -10.26 16.58 -2.25
C ARG A 337 -10.33 17.20 -3.64
N SER A 338 -10.11 16.39 -4.69
CA SER A 338 -10.25 16.82 -6.09
C SER A 338 -11.65 17.39 -6.34
N TYR A 339 -12.69 16.67 -5.90
CA TYR A 339 -14.07 17.15 -5.98
C TYR A 339 -14.28 18.49 -5.24
N LEU A 340 -13.84 18.60 -3.99
CA LEU A 340 -14.02 19.83 -3.20
C LEU A 340 -13.35 21.05 -3.85
N ASN A 341 -12.20 20.86 -4.48
CA ASN A 341 -11.53 21.92 -5.24
C ASN A 341 -12.36 22.34 -6.47
N VAL A 342 -12.86 21.38 -7.25
CA VAL A 342 -13.75 21.67 -8.40
C VAL A 342 -15.04 22.35 -7.96
N TRP A 343 -15.65 21.88 -6.86
CA TRP A 343 -16.85 22.47 -6.27
C TRP A 343 -16.61 23.93 -5.90
N HIS A 344 -15.49 24.23 -5.24
CA HIS A 344 -15.12 25.58 -4.84
C HIS A 344 -14.86 26.49 -6.06
N ASP A 345 -14.07 26.01 -7.03
CA ASP A 345 -13.75 26.74 -8.26
C ASP A 345 -15.04 27.09 -9.04
N LEU A 346 -15.98 26.14 -9.12
CA LEU A 346 -17.25 26.33 -9.81
C LEU A 346 -18.17 27.33 -9.09
N CYS A 347 -18.30 27.21 -7.76
CA CYS A 347 -19.08 28.16 -6.97
C CYS A 347 -18.54 29.59 -7.10
N ASN A 348 -17.23 29.75 -7.05
CA ASN A 348 -16.57 31.05 -7.23
C ASN A 348 -16.82 31.63 -8.62
N GLU A 349 -16.74 30.82 -9.67
CA GLU A 349 -16.96 31.30 -11.03
C GLU A 349 -18.43 31.66 -11.30
N VAL A 350 -19.38 30.88 -10.78
CA VAL A 350 -20.82 31.21 -10.84
C VAL A 350 -21.08 32.51 -10.09
N TYR A 351 -20.51 32.69 -8.89
CA TYR A 351 -20.66 33.92 -8.11
C TYR A 351 -20.05 35.13 -8.82
N ARG A 352 -18.84 34.99 -9.38
CA ARG A 352 -18.18 36.04 -10.17
C ARG A 352 -19.03 36.42 -11.38
N LYS A 353 -19.58 35.44 -12.10
CA LYS A 353 -20.44 35.69 -13.25
C LYS A 353 -21.71 36.42 -12.83
N MET A 354 -22.33 36.01 -11.72
CA MET A 354 -23.53 36.63 -11.16
C MET A 354 -23.36 38.13 -10.89
N LEU A 355 -22.19 38.55 -10.39
CA LEU A 355 -21.88 39.96 -10.13
C LEU A 355 -21.78 40.81 -11.41
N ILE A 356 -21.36 40.21 -12.53
CA ILE A 356 -21.12 40.90 -13.81
C ILE A 356 -22.36 40.85 -14.74
N LEU A 357 -23.38 40.05 -14.41
CA LEU A 357 -24.59 39.93 -15.25
C LEU A 357 -25.31 41.28 -15.44
N SER A 358 -25.66 41.59 -16.69
CA SER A 358 -26.47 42.75 -17.04
C SER A 358 -27.89 42.65 -16.48
N SER A 359 -28.57 43.78 -16.29
CA SER A 359 -29.97 43.83 -15.82
C SER A 359 -30.91 43.01 -16.70
N SER A 360 -30.75 43.06 -18.02
CA SER A 360 -31.52 42.25 -18.97
C SER A 360 -31.25 40.74 -18.84
N SER A 361 -30.07 40.33 -18.39
CA SER A 361 -29.78 38.92 -18.11
C SER A 361 -30.40 38.48 -16.77
N LYS A 362 -30.42 39.37 -15.78
CA LYS A 362 -31.05 39.12 -14.48
C LYS A 362 -32.58 39.00 -14.54
N THR A 363 -33.23 39.59 -15.55
CA THR A 363 -34.66 39.34 -15.79
C THR A 363 -34.91 37.96 -16.41
N LYS A 364 -33.95 37.42 -17.18
CA LYS A 364 -34.05 36.09 -17.80
C LYS A 364 -33.73 34.95 -16.82
N TYR A 365 -32.76 35.15 -15.92
CA TYR A 365 -32.36 34.17 -14.91
C TYR A 365 -32.74 34.68 -13.52
N SER A 366 -33.80 34.09 -12.94
CA SER A 366 -34.23 34.44 -11.58
C SER A 366 -33.16 34.08 -10.56
N ALA A 367 -33.13 34.78 -9.43
CA ALA A 367 -32.23 34.45 -8.31
C ALA A 367 -32.41 33.00 -7.85
N GLY A 368 -33.64 32.49 -7.85
CA GLY A 368 -33.94 31.09 -7.52
C GLY A 368 -33.31 30.10 -8.51
N ALA A 369 -33.28 30.41 -9.81
CA ALA A 369 -32.62 29.57 -10.80
C ALA A 369 -31.10 29.51 -10.59
N ILE A 370 -30.47 30.64 -10.21
CA ILE A 370 -29.03 30.69 -9.90
C ILE A 370 -28.72 29.91 -8.62
N VAL A 371 -29.56 30.02 -7.58
CA VAL A 371 -29.40 29.23 -6.36
C VAL A 371 -29.59 27.74 -6.63
N ASN A 372 -30.57 27.36 -7.46
CA ASN A 372 -30.76 25.97 -7.87
C ASN A 372 -29.54 25.42 -8.65
N LEU A 373 -28.95 26.23 -9.52
CA LEU A 373 -27.69 25.88 -10.20
C LEU A 373 -26.58 25.59 -9.19
N LEU A 374 -26.39 26.46 -8.19
CA LEU A 374 -25.36 26.31 -7.15
C LEU A 374 -25.59 25.14 -6.19
N THR A 375 -26.84 24.78 -5.92
CA THR A 375 -27.19 23.77 -4.92
C THR A 375 -27.41 22.39 -5.54
N THR A 376 -28.12 22.31 -6.65
CA THR A 376 -28.50 21.05 -7.29
C THR A 376 -27.51 20.64 -8.38
N ASP A 377 -27.19 21.54 -9.32
CA ASP A 377 -26.36 21.17 -10.48
C ASP A 377 -24.89 20.99 -10.11
N VAL A 378 -24.38 21.83 -9.21
CA VAL A 378 -23.03 21.66 -8.64
C VAL A 378 -22.95 20.36 -7.81
N ASP A 379 -24.01 19.96 -7.11
CA ASP A 379 -24.03 18.70 -6.38
C ASP A 379 -24.09 17.49 -7.32
N HIS A 380 -24.78 17.57 -8.46
CA HIS A 380 -24.69 16.50 -9.47
C HIS A 380 -23.25 16.30 -10.00
N ILE A 381 -22.45 17.37 -10.09
CA ILE A 381 -21.04 17.28 -10.47
C ILE A 381 -20.24 16.46 -9.44
N LYS A 382 -20.65 16.44 -8.18
CA LYS A 382 -20.06 15.55 -7.15
C LYS A 382 -20.11 14.10 -7.57
N HIS A 383 -21.29 13.61 -7.93
CA HIS A 383 -21.48 12.22 -8.32
C HIS A 383 -20.65 11.86 -9.55
N PHE A 384 -20.60 12.77 -10.53
CA PHE A 384 -19.72 12.61 -11.69
C PHE A 384 -18.24 12.52 -11.28
N TRP A 385 -17.76 13.46 -10.46
CA TRP A 385 -16.35 13.57 -10.10
C TRP A 385 -15.87 12.40 -9.23
N LEU A 386 -16.70 11.99 -8.26
CA LEU A 386 -16.44 10.82 -7.43
C LEU A 386 -16.47 9.51 -8.22
N GLY A 387 -17.24 9.45 -9.31
CA GLY A 387 -17.30 8.29 -10.21
C GLY A 387 -16.18 8.24 -11.27
N ILE A 388 -15.36 9.29 -11.44
CA ILE A 388 -14.25 9.29 -12.41
C ILE A 388 -13.36 8.04 -12.26
N PRO A 389 -12.87 7.68 -11.06
CA PRO A 389 -12.05 6.47 -10.90
C PRO A 389 -12.76 5.19 -11.36
N ASP A 390 -14.08 5.07 -11.11
CA ASP A 390 -14.88 3.89 -11.48
C ASP A 390 -14.85 3.63 -13.00
N TYR A 391 -14.88 4.69 -13.82
CA TYR A 391 -14.77 4.56 -15.28
C TYR A 391 -13.44 3.97 -15.75
N PHE A 392 -12.36 4.14 -14.98
CA PHE A 392 -11.04 3.63 -15.34
C PHE A 392 -10.77 2.25 -14.79
N TYR A 393 -11.09 1.97 -13.52
CA TYR A 393 -10.75 0.67 -12.95
C TYR A 393 -11.80 -0.40 -13.28
N THR A 394 -13.08 -0.08 -13.51
CA THR A 394 -14.10 -1.09 -13.81
C THR A 394 -13.76 -1.89 -15.08
N PRO A 395 -13.36 -1.26 -16.21
CA PRO A 395 -12.92 -2.01 -17.39
C PRO A 395 -11.68 -2.85 -17.12
N VAL A 396 -10.70 -2.31 -16.37
CA VAL A 396 -9.49 -3.06 -15.99
C VAL A 396 -9.86 -4.29 -15.17
N LEU A 397 -10.75 -4.13 -14.18
CA LEU A 397 -11.21 -5.21 -13.34
C LEU A 397 -11.95 -6.30 -14.14
N VAL A 398 -12.90 -5.91 -15.00
CA VAL A 398 -13.64 -6.85 -15.87
C VAL A 398 -12.68 -7.61 -16.77
N VAL A 399 -11.75 -6.91 -17.43
CA VAL A 399 -10.72 -7.53 -18.27
C VAL A 399 -9.87 -8.50 -17.45
N SER A 400 -9.36 -8.07 -16.30
CA SER A 400 -8.53 -8.92 -15.45
C SER A 400 -9.27 -10.15 -14.91
N ILE A 401 -10.56 -10.05 -14.58
CA ILE A 401 -11.39 -11.20 -14.19
C ILE A 401 -11.60 -12.16 -15.35
N VAL A 402 -11.88 -11.65 -16.56
CA VAL A 402 -12.05 -12.50 -17.75
C VAL A 402 -10.77 -13.24 -18.08
N TYR A 403 -9.61 -12.60 -17.98
CA TYR A 403 -8.31 -13.23 -18.21
C TYR A 403 -7.85 -14.16 -17.09
N SER A 404 -8.23 -13.89 -15.83
CA SER A 404 -7.86 -14.75 -14.70
C SER A 404 -8.75 -15.98 -14.56
N SER A 405 -9.92 -16.00 -15.22
CA SER A 405 -10.82 -17.15 -15.16
C SER A 405 -10.22 -18.35 -15.90
N PRO A 406 -10.00 -19.50 -15.22
CA PRO A 406 -9.43 -20.71 -15.82
C PRO A 406 -10.31 -21.33 -16.92
N ILE A 407 -11.55 -20.84 -17.06
CA ILE A 407 -12.51 -21.26 -18.08
C ILE A 407 -12.02 -20.92 -19.50
N CYS A 408 -11.19 -19.87 -19.67
CA CYS A 408 -10.70 -19.49 -21.00
C CYS A 408 -9.46 -20.28 -21.46
N HIS A 409 -8.68 -20.87 -20.54
CA HIS A 409 -7.46 -21.58 -20.89
C HIS A 409 -7.66 -23.08 -21.11
N THR A 410 -8.74 -23.64 -20.58
CA THR A 410 -9.11 -25.02 -20.88
C THR A 410 -10.15 -25.03 -21.99
N GLY A 411 -9.69 -25.08 -23.24
CA GLY A 411 -10.42 -25.74 -24.33
C GLY A 411 -10.62 -27.25 -24.08
N ALA A 412 -10.65 -27.66 -22.82
CA ALA A 412 -11.07 -28.98 -22.40
C ALA A 412 -12.58 -29.00 -22.56
N GLN A 413 -13.00 -29.57 -23.69
CA GLN A 413 -14.30 -30.22 -23.79
C GLN A 413 -14.52 -30.94 -22.46
N PHE A 414 -15.48 -30.47 -21.65
CA PHE A 414 -16.04 -31.31 -20.60
C PHE A 414 -16.42 -32.60 -21.32
N PRO A 415 -15.78 -33.76 -21.03
CA PRO A 415 -16.32 -35.00 -21.53
C PRO A 415 -17.68 -35.08 -20.85
N ILE A 416 -18.74 -34.89 -21.64
CA ILE A 416 -20.06 -35.37 -21.28
C ILE A 416 -19.82 -36.85 -21.05
N ARG A 417 -19.67 -37.22 -19.78
CA ARG A 417 -19.59 -38.60 -19.36
C ARG A 417 -20.98 -39.14 -19.64
N THR A 418 -21.22 -39.55 -20.89
CA THR A 418 -22.34 -40.43 -21.23
C THR A 418 -22.12 -41.65 -20.37
N SER A 419 -22.92 -41.74 -19.31
CA SER A 419 -22.93 -42.89 -18.42
C SER A 419 -23.48 -44.08 -19.19
N ASP A 420 -22.64 -44.71 -20.01
CA ASP A 420 -22.88 -46.08 -20.43
C ASP A 420 -22.58 -46.95 -19.21
N ASN A 421 -23.58 -47.06 -18.35
CA ASN A 421 -23.61 -48.00 -17.24
C ASN A 421 -24.47 -49.20 -17.71
N PRO A 422 -23.87 -50.30 -18.21
CA PRO A 422 -24.63 -51.45 -18.72
C PRO A 422 -25.01 -52.43 -17.61
N TYR A 423 -25.42 -51.94 -16.45
CA TYR A 423 -25.92 -52.76 -15.34
C TYR A 423 -27.22 -52.20 -14.78
N PHE A 424 -28.26 -52.19 -15.61
CA PHE A 424 -29.64 -52.14 -15.16
C PHE A 424 -30.50 -53.03 -16.05
N HIS A 425 -30.60 -54.31 -15.67
CA HIS A 425 -31.69 -55.18 -16.08
C HIS A 425 -32.26 -55.89 -14.86
N ALA A 426 -33.59 -55.95 -14.84
CA ALA A 426 -34.48 -56.61 -13.90
C ALA A 426 -34.59 -55.94 -12.52
N GLY A 427 -35.71 -55.38 -12.09
CA GLY A 427 -37.06 -55.37 -12.65
C GLY A 427 -38.02 -55.18 -11.48
N GLU A 428 -38.86 -54.14 -11.53
CA GLU A 428 -40.09 -54.15 -10.76
C GLU A 428 -41.08 -53.19 -11.42
N ARG A 429 -42.15 -53.78 -11.96
CA ARG A 429 -43.36 -53.07 -12.37
C ARG A 429 -44.07 -52.66 -11.08
N ILE A 430 -44.17 -51.37 -10.84
CA ILE A 430 -45.29 -50.82 -10.07
C ILE A 430 -46.00 -49.82 -10.99
N THR A 431 -47.23 -50.18 -11.28
CA THR A 431 -48.25 -49.50 -12.07
C THR A 431 -48.81 -48.28 -11.34
N ASP A 432 -48.76 -47.13 -12.03
CA ASP A 432 -49.75 -46.04 -12.07
C ASP A 432 -50.19 -45.34 -10.76
N PRO A 433 -51.04 -44.29 -10.81
CA PRO A 433 -50.82 -42.97 -11.41
C PRO A 433 -51.25 -41.85 -10.43
N LEU A 434 -50.89 -40.58 -10.64
CA LEU A 434 -51.66 -39.38 -10.23
C LEU A 434 -50.92 -38.13 -10.75
N CYS A 435 -51.44 -37.50 -11.80
CA CYS A 435 -52.24 -36.26 -11.74
C CYS A 435 -51.43 -35.04 -11.28
N HIS A 436 -51.07 -34.15 -12.19
CA HIS A 436 -51.87 -32.99 -12.64
C HIS A 436 -51.77 -31.77 -11.72
N GLN A 437 -51.65 -30.60 -12.36
CA GLN A 437 -51.59 -29.23 -11.81
C GLN A 437 -50.19 -28.80 -11.35
N HIS A 438 -49.56 -27.72 -11.83
CA HIS A 438 -50.10 -26.44 -12.29
C HIS A 438 -49.25 -25.85 -13.42
N ARG A 439 -49.90 -25.52 -14.54
CA ARG A 439 -49.40 -24.58 -15.55
C ARG A 439 -50.54 -23.59 -15.86
N ARG A 440 -50.21 -22.29 -15.86
CA ARG A 440 -50.99 -21.09 -16.27
C ARG A 440 -51.82 -20.36 -15.21
N ALA A 441 -51.46 -19.09 -14.99
CA ALA A 441 -52.30 -17.88 -15.18
C ALA A 441 -51.37 -16.64 -15.00
N SER A 442 -51.08 -15.89 -16.07
CA SER A 442 -51.73 -14.61 -16.47
C SER A 442 -51.18 -13.40 -15.71
N ASN A 443 -50.41 -12.54 -16.37
CA ASN A 443 -50.86 -11.27 -16.97
C ASN A 443 -51.22 -10.17 -15.96
N GLY A 444 -50.51 -9.04 -16.10
CA GLY A 444 -51.04 -7.70 -15.86
C GLY A 444 -50.78 -7.12 -14.48
N ILE A 445 -50.08 -5.99 -14.43
CA ILE A 445 -50.63 -4.69 -14.00
C ILE A 445 -49.55 -3.63 -14.25
N GLN A 446 -49.83 -2.74 -15.21
CA GLN A 446 -49.33 -1.37 -15.22
C GLN A 446 -50.12 -0.56 -14.19
N ARG A 447 -49.42 0.25 -13.39
CA ARG A 447 -49.79 1.63 -13.09
C ARG A 447 -48.56 2.43 -12.73
#